data_AF-A0A523IFC6-F1
#
_entry.id   AF-A0A523IFC6-F1
#
_cell.length_a   1.000
_cell.length_b   1.000
_cell.length_c   1.000
_cell.angle_alpha   90.00
_cell.angle_beta   90.00
_cell.angle_gamma   90.00
#
_symmetry.space_group_name_H-M   'P 1'
#
loop_
_entity.id
_entity.type
_entity.pdbx_description
1 polymer ?
#
loop_
_entity_poly.entity_id
_entity_poly.type
_entity_poly.pdbx_seq_one_letter_code
_entity_poly.pdbx_strand_id
1 'polypeptide(L)'
;MTRMGSAVLCCALLTLVPGSPARSADHKQRLEEIRREIEQREARARAYAEEAEGHFQELDAIDRELSETRRSVRRLRQRQQTAEQELEEARAGLAEVTPVLERTRTDLKTRLIALYKFGSTGGIFALYSARDFQAFARRQHGLAQVLERDTSLFRRHLVARNAFVERRDRQQQLMSEIRAARREIGARQERMRRSSVERHNLMSMLRTRSDSELRRAEELRRAARRLEQALERMPSGFTPAAGEGLRPGAVPWPVEGRIRNGFGPQVDPEFGTRIRRTGIEIAAAAGAPVRAVASGRVLFAGWF
;
A
#
# COMPACT_ATOMS: atom_id res chain seq x y z
N MET A 1 57.06 18.06 -103.03
CA MET A 1 57.21 16.73 -102.42
C MET A 1 56.63 16.79 -101.00
N THR A 2 55.99 15.70 -100.50
CA THR A 2 55.51 15.45 -99.11
C THR A 2 54.57 16.51 -98.45
N ARG A 3 53.27 16.22 -98.20
CA ARG A 3 52.67 15.53 -96.99
C ARG A 3 53.04 16.25 -95.67
N MET A 4 52.21 16.60 -94.67
CA MET A 4 50.84 16.26 -94.19
C MET A 4 50.36 17.41 -93.24
N GLY A 5 49.20 17.46 -92.56
CA GLY A 5 47.99 16.61 -92.58
C GLY A 5 47.22 16.51 -91.24
N SER A 6 46.06 17.18 -91.12
CA SER A 6 44.91 16.92 -90.20
C SER A 6 44.82 17.49 -88.76
N ALA A 7 43.54 17.66 -88.36
CA ALA A 7 42.90 17.52 -87.03
C ALA A 7 42.75 18.72 -86.06
N VAL A 8 41.46 19.03 -85.80
CA VAL A 8 40.94 19.89 -84.72
C VAL A 8 40.89 19.10 -83.41
N LEU A 9 41.21 19.74 -82.27
CA LEU A 9 40.91 19.19 -80.94
C LEU A 9 40.33 20.27 -80.02
N CYS A 10 39.21 19.94 -79.38
CA CYS A 10 38.47 20.79 -78.46
C CYS A 10 38.25 20.01 -77.15
N CYS A 11 38.61 20.59 -76.01
CA CYS A 11 38.18 20.24 -74.64
C CYS A 11 38.84 21.27 -73.70
N ALA A 12 38.19 22.04 -72.84
CA ALA A 12 37.05 21.86 -71.92
C ALA A 12 37.57 22.04 -70.48
N LEU A 13 37.00 22.99 -69.74
CA LEU A 13 37.44 23.36 -68.39
C LEU A 13 37.27 22.20 -67.40
N LEU A 14 38.26 21.97 -66.55
CA LEU A 14 38.07 21.20 -65.31
C LEU A 14 37.27 22.05 -64.30
N THR A 15 36.03 21.65 -64.02
CA THR A 15 35.30 22.08 -62.82
C THR A 15 35.49 21.06 -61.71
N LEU A 16 36.11 21.50 -60.60
CA LEU A 16 36.31 20.69 -59.41
C LEU A 16 34.99 20.60 -58.61
N VAL A 17 34.34 19.43 -58.63
CA VAL A 17 33.10 19.19 -57.85
C VAL A 17 33.46 18.58 -56.49
N PRO A 18 33.06 19.19 -55.35
CA PRO A 18 33.36 18.66 -54.02
C PRO A 18 32.45 17.48 -53.66
N GLY A 19 33.01 16.46 -53.00
CA GLY A 19 32.26 15.29 -52.52
C GLY A 19 31.37 15.61 -51.31
N SER A 20 30.11 15.16 -51.34
CA SER A 20 29.08 15.55 -50.36
C SER A 20 29.30 15.00 -48.93
N PRO A 21 29.44 15.86 -47.90
CA PRO A 21 29.61 15.43 -46.50
C PRO A 21 28.30 15.01 -45.79
N ALA A 22 27.14 15.11 -46.44
CA ALA A 22 25.83 15.08 -45.80
C ALA A 22 25.47 13.79 -45.04
N ARG A 23 25.98 12.61 -45.46
CA ARG A 23 25.53 11.32 -44.93
C ARG A 23 26.21 10.88 -43.63
N SER A 24 27.44 11.34 -43.36
CA SER A 24 28.10 11.14 -42.08
C SER A 24 27.65 12.16 -41.02
N ALA A 25 27.22 13.35 -41.46
CA ALA A 25 26.61 14.35 -40.59
C ALA A 25 25.29 13.84 -39.96
N ASP A 26 24.40 13.24 -40.77
CA ASP A 26 23.12 12.67 -40.31
C ASP A 26 23.29 11.60 -39.21
N HIS A 27 24.26 10.69 -39.37
CA HIS A 27 24.53 9.65 -38.36
C HIS A 27 25.16 10.21 -37.08
N LYS A 28 26.00 11.24 -37.17
CA LYS A 28 26.53 11.96 -36.00
C LYS A 28 25.40 12.69 -35.25
N GLN A 29 24.51 13.37 -35.98
CA GLN A 29 23.34 14.01 -35.40
C GLN A 29 22.42 13.01 -34.70
N ARG A 30 22.24 11.81 -35.27
CA ARG A 30 21.47 10.72 -34.64
C ARG A 30 22.09 10.23 -33.33
N LEU A 31 23.42 10.16 -33.25
CA LEU A 31 24.13 9.84 -32.00
C LEU A 31 23.99 10.96 -30.96
N GLU A 32 24.06 12.23 -31.38
CA GLU A 32 23.82 13.39 -30.53
C GLU A 32 22.41 13.37 -29.92
N GLU A 33 21.40 13.03 -30.73
CA GLU A 33 20.00 12.84 -30.29
C GLU A 33 19.88 11.72 -29.26
N ILE A 34 20.45 10.54 -29.53
CA ILE A 34 20.42 9.40 -28.58
C ILE A 34 21.13 9.74 -27.27
N ARG A 35 22.27 10.45 -27.31
CA ARG A 35 23.00 10.91 -26.11
C ARG A 35 22.14 11.84 -25.25
N ARG A 36 21.48 12.83 -25.87
CA ARG A 36 20.51 13.70 -25.17
C ARG A 36 19.32 12.92 -24.60
N GLU A 37 18.84 11.89 -25.31
CA GLU A 37 17.74 11.03 -24.85
C GLU A 37 18.13 10.15 -23.65
N ILE A 38 19.40 9.73 -23.56
CA ILE A 38 19.99 9.04 -22.41
C ILE A 38 20.08 10.00 -21.22
N GLU A 39 20.68 11.18 -21.41
CA GLU A 39 20.83 12.20 -20.36
C GLU A 39 19.47 12.62 -19.76
N GLN A 40 18.45 12.81 -20.61
CA GLN A 40 17.09 13.11 -20.15
C GLN A 40 16.47 11.97 -19.34
N ARG A 41 16.68 10.70 -19.71
CA ARG A 41 16.16 9.57 -18.91
C ARG A 41 16.90 9.40 -17.59
N GLU A 42 18.22 9.58 -17.57
CA GLU A 42 18.97 9.57 -16.32
C GLU A 42 18.60 10.75 -15.41
N ALA A 43 18.30 11.92 -15.98
CA ALA A 43 17.76 13.05 -15.21
C ALA A 43 16.38 12.74 -14.63
N ARG A 44 15.49 12.06 -15.37
CA ARG A 44 14.20 11.58 -14.84
C ARG A 44 14.36 10.51 -13.77
N ALA A 45 15.29 9.57 -13.95
CA ALA A 45 15.59 8.54 -12.96
C ALA A 45 16.12 9.15 -11.64
N ARG A 46 17.03 10.14 -11.74
CA ARG A 46 17.49 10.94 -10.60
C ARG A 46 16.34 11.71 -9.97
N ALA A 47 15.50 12.40 -10.75
CA ALA A 47 14.33 13.10 -10.24
C ALA A 47 13.36 12.18 -9.48
N TYR A 48 13.09 10.94 -9.95
CA TYR A 48 12.27 9.98 -9.20
C TYR A 48 12.94 9.45 -7.92
N ALA A 49 14.28 9.39 -7.88
CA ALA A 49 15.03 9.04 -6.68
C ALA A 49 15.04 10.21 -5.68
N GLU A 50 15.27 11.44 -6.15
CA GLU A 50 15.18 12.69 -5.39
C GLU A 50 13.75 13.01 -4.94
N GLU A 51 12.71 12.56 -5.66
CA GLU A 51 11.31 12.62 -5.24
C GLU A 51 11.07 11.61 -4.11
N ALA A 52 11.58 10.37 -4.24
CA ALA A 52 11.50 9.36 -3.17
C ALA A 52 12.26 9.78 -1.90
N GLU A 53 13.39 10.47 -2.05
CA GLU A 53 14.11 11.10 -0.94
C GLU A 53 13.42 12.39 -0.48
N GLY A 54 12.85 13.20 -1.36
CA GLY A 54 12.19 14.48 -1.05
C GLY A 54 10.88 14.33 -0.27
N HIS A 55 10.19 13.21 -0.47
CA HIS A 55 9.13 12.75 0.43
C HIS A 55 9.63 12.41 1.86
N PHE A 56 10.92 12.65 2.22
CA PHE A 56 11.45 12.46 3.58
C PHE A 56 10.53 13.03 4.65
N GLN A 57 10.00 14.23 4.44
CA GLN A 57 9.18 14.92 5.44
C GLN A 57 7.84 14.20 5.67
N GLU A 58 7.21 13.69 4.62
CA GLU A 58 5.98 12.89 4.70
C GLU A 58 6.25 11.49 5.25
N LEU A 59 7.34 10.84 4.82
CA LEU A 59 7.75 9.52 5.30
C LEU A 59 8.14 9.54 6.78
N ASP A 60 8.88 10.56 7.23
CA ASP A 60 9.25 10.78 8.63
C ASP A 60 8.02 11.19 9.47
N ALA A 61 7.10 11.98 8.94
CA ALA A 61 5.81 12.24 9.59
C ALA A 61 5.02 10.93 9.80
N ILE A 62 4.93 10.07 8.78
CA ILE A 62 4.30 8.75 8.86
C ILE A 62 5.06 7.87 9.87
N ASP A 63 6.39 7.82 9.84
CA ASP A 63 7.17 6.96 10.74
C ASP A 63 7.10 7.43 12.21
N ARG A 64 6.99 8.74 12.45
CA ARG A 64 6.66 9.33 13.76
C ARG A 64 5.26 8.92 14.20
N GLU A 65 4.23 9.10 13.37
CA GLU A 65 2.84 8.70 13.68
C GLU A 65 2.73 7.19 13.98
N LEU A 66 3.40 6.36 13.18
CA LEU A 66 3.50 4.92 13.39
C LEU A 66 4.19 4.60 14.73
N SER A 67 5.29 5.30 15.07
CA SER A 67 6.01 5.14 16.32
C SER A 67 5.15 5.52 17.54
N GLU A 68 4.45 6.65 17.47
CA GLU A 68 3.55 7.12 18.52
C GLU A 68 2.34 6.19 18.69
N THR A 69 1.72 5.79 17.58
CA THR A 69 0.59 4.85 17.59
C THR A 69 1.02 3.49 18.15
N ARG A 70 2.21 2.98 17.82
CA ARG A 70 2.79 1.77 18.44
C ARG A 70 2.97 1.92 19.96
N ARG A 71 3.53 3.04 20.44
CA ARG A 71 3.65 3.34 21.88
C ARG A 71 2.26 3.40 22.54
N SER A 72 1.30 4.04 21.89
CA SER A 72 -0.05 4.24 22.42
C SER A 72 -0.86 2.93 22.44
N VAL A 73 -0.70 2.04 21.46
CA VAL A 73 -1.25 0.67 21.47
C VAL A 73 -0.62 -0.17 22.59
N ARG A 74 0.70 -0.09 22.83
CA ARG A 74 1.35 -0.77 23.96
C ARG A 74 0.76 -0.34 25.31
N ARG A 75 0.60 0.97 25.54
CA ARG A 75 -0.05 1.50 26.76
C ARG A 75 -1.50 1.03 26.92
N LEU A 76 -2.29 1.01 25.83
CA LEU A 76 -3.67 0.51 25.87
C LEU A 76 -3.72 -0.99 26.20
N ARG A 77 -2.83 -1.81 25.65
CA ARG A 77 -2.76 -3.25 25.97
C ARG A 77 -2.40 -3.48 27.44
N GLN A 78 -1.45 -2.73 27.98
CA GLN A 78 -1.11 -2.81 29.41
C GLN A 78 -2.32 -2.45 30.30
N ARG A 79 -3.03 -1.35 29.98
CA ARG A 79 -4.27 -0.97 30.69
C ARG A 79 -5.36 -2.03 30.56
N GLN A 80 -5.53 -2.62 29.37
CA GLN A 80 -6.48 -3.71 29.14
C GLN A 80 -6.14 -4.93 30.01
N GLN A 81 -4.86 -5.31 30.09
CA GLN A 81 -4.40 -6.43 30.91
C GLN A 81 -4.65 -6.19 32.40
N THR A 82 -4.37 -4.99 32.91
CA THR A 82 -4.69 -4.62 34.30
C THR A 82 -6.20 -4.67 34.55
N ALA A 83 -7.03 -4.11 33.66
CA ALA A 83 -8.48 -4.18 33.78
C ALA A 83 -9.03 -5.62 33.68
N GLU A 84 -8.38 -6.50 32.93
CA GLU A 84 -8.70 -7.93 32.85
C GLU A 84 -8.35 -8.67 34.16
N GLN A 85 -7.26 -8.30 34.84
CA GLN A 85 -6.91 -8.81 36.17
C GLN A 85 -7.93 -8.36 37.23
N GLU A 86 -8.20 -7.05 37.29
CA GLU A 86 -9.23 -6.47 38.17
C GLU A 86 -10.63 -7.07 37.92
N LEU A 87 -10.93 -7.48 36.67
CA LEU A 87 -12.20 -8.11 36.33
C LEU A 87 -12.34 -9.50 36.94
N GLU A 88 -11.27 -10.31 36.96
CA GLU A 88 -11.31 -11.63 37.61
C GLU A 88 -11.38 -11.50 39.14
N GLU A 89 -10.70 -10.52 39.74
CA GLU A 89 -10.84 -10.18 41.16
C GLU A 89 -12.28 -9.76 41.50
N ALA A 90 -12.89 -8.87 40.70
CA ALA A 90 -14.27 -8.44 40.87
C ALA A 90 -15.27 -9.60 40.73
N ARG A 91 -15.02 -10.54 39.80
CA ARG A 91 -15.84 -11.75 39.62
C ARG A 91 -15.74 -12.71 40.80
N ALA A 92 -14.52 -12.98 41.28
CA ALA A 92 -14.30 -13.81 42.47
C ALA A 92 -15.01 -13.20 43.69
N GLY A 93 -14.88 -11.88 43.87
CA GLY A 93 -15.60 -11.16 44.91
C GLY A 93 -17.13 -11.20 44.76
N LEU A 94 -17.66 -11.15 43.53
CA LEU A 94 -19.10 -11.26 43.32
C LEU A 94 -19.60 -12.68 43.63
N ALA A 95 -18.84 -13.71 43.26
CA ALA A 95 -19.13 -15.11 43.57
C ALA A 95 -19.13 -15.40 45.08
N GLU A 96 -18.28 -14.72 45.85
CA GLU A 96 -18.24 -14.79 47.32
C GLU A 96 -19.49 -14.14 47.97
N VAL A 97 -19.86 -12.93 47.54
CA VAL A 97 -20.95 -12.15 48.19
C VAL A 97 -22.35 -12.64 47.79
N THR A 98 -22.52 -13.15 46.57
CA THR A 98 -23.82 -13.65 46.06
C THR A 98 -24.52 -14.66 47.00
N PRO A 99 -23.88 -15.76 47.47
CA PRO A 99 -24.52 -16.69 48.40
C PRO A 99 -24.82 -16.08 49.77
N VAL A 100 -24.04 -15.09 50.24
CA VAL A 100 -24.31 -14.37 51.50
C VAL A 100 -25.55 -13.49 51.36
N LEU A 101 -25.70 -12.81 50.22
CA LEU A 101 -26.88 -12.02 49.89
C LEU A 101 -28.14 -12.90 49.85
N GLU A 102 -28.13 -14.02 49.12
CA GLU A 102 -29.31 -14.88 48.99
C GLU A 102 -29.68 -15.63 50.28
N ARG A 103 -28.70 -15.99 51.13
CA ARG A 103 -28.95 -16.50 52.48
C ARG A 103 -29.64 -15.44 53.35
N THR A 104 -29.04 -14.26 53.49
CA THR A 104 -29.62 -13.18 54.31
C THR A 104 -30.98 -12.72 53.80
N ARG A 105 -31.21 -12.75 52.48
CA ARG A 105 -32.51 -12.47 51.85
C ARG A 105 -33.57 -13.51 52.23
N THR A 106 -33.21 -14.79 52.27
CA THR A 106 -34.09 -15.90 52.66
C THR A 106 -34.44 -15.83 54.14
N ASP A 107 -33.45 -15.59 55.00
CA ASP A 107 -33.63 -15.37 56.44
C ASP A 107 -34.55 -14.17 56.69
N LEU A 108 -34.30 -13.05 55.99
CA LEU A 108 -35.08 -11.82 56.15
C LEU A 108 -36.53 -12.01 55.68
N LYS A 109 -36.76 -12.70 54.56
CA LYS A 109 -38.12 -13.06 54.10
C LYS A 109 -38.86 -13.87 55.17
N THR A 110 -38.23 -14.89 55.72
CA THR A 110 -38.80 -15.73 56.79
C THR A 110 -39.12 -14.89 58.03
N ARG A 111 -38.22 -13.97 58.42
CA ARG A 111 -38.43 -13.12 59.59
C ARG A 111 -39.52 -12.08 59.40
N LEU A 112 -39.63 -11.47 58.22
CA LEU A 112 -40.71 -10.53 57.87
C LEU A 112 -42.09 -11.21 57.92
N ILE A 113 -42.20 -12.45 57.45
CA ILE A 113 -43.44 -13.26 57.59
C ILE A 113 -43.78 -13.52 59.06
N ALA A 114 -42.77 -13.82 59.90
CA ALA A 114 -42.98 -14.00 61.33
C ALA A 114 -43.42 -12.71 62.04
N LEU A 115 -42.83 -11.56 61.70
CA LEU A 115 -43.23 -10.24 62.21
C LEU A 115 -44.67 -9.86 61.81
N TYR A 116 -45.04 -10.12 60.55
CA TYR A 116 -46.42 -9.92 60.07
C TYR A 116 -47.42 -10.75 60.89
N LYS A 117 -47.18 -12.07 61.02
CA LYS A 117 -48.04 -12.96 61.82
C LYS A 117 -48.10 -12.56 63.29
N PHE A 118 -46.97 -12.15 63.87
CA PHE A 118 -46.91 -11.68 65.26
C PHE A 118 -47.81 -10.46 65.49
N GLY A 119 -47.81 -9.49 64.58
CA GLY A 119 -48.75 -8.36 64.61
C GLY A 119 -50.21 -8.82 64.59
N SER A 120 -50.56 -9.75 63.69
CA SER A 120 -51.92 -10.32 63.60
C SER A 120 -52.38 -11.10 64.83
N THR A 121 -51.46 -11.61 65.65
CA THR A 121 -51.77 -12.38 66.88
C THR A 121 -51.69 -11.54 68.17
N GLY A 122 -51.84 -10.22 68.06
CA GLY A 122 -51.82 -9.28 69.20
C GLY A 122 -50.47 -8.61 69.47
N GLY A 123 -49.41 -9.00 68.77
CA GLY A 123 -48.12 -8.30 68.74
C GLY A 123 -47.56 -7.94 70.12
N ILE A 124 -47.17 -6.68 70.28
CA ILE A 124 -46.61 -6.17 71.54
C ILE A 124 -47.61 -6.19 72.71
N PHE A 125 -48.93 -6.23 72.44
CA PHE A 125 -49.93 -6.36 73.49
C PHE A 125 -49.91 -7.74 74.16
N ALA A 126 -49.31 -8.75 73.55
CA ALA A 126 -49.01 -10.04 74.19
C ALA A 126 -47.99 -9.94 75.34
N LEU A 127 -47.31 -8.80 75.53
CA LEU A 127 -46.55 -8.54 76.75
C LEU A 127 -47.46 -8.25 77.94
N TYR A 128 -48.53 -7.47 77.74
CA TYR A 128 -49.47 -7.07 78.79
C TYR A 128 -50.41 -8.21 79.24
N SER A 129 -50.44 -9.34 78.53
CA SER A 129 -51.14 -10.57 78.96
C SER A 129 -50.32 -11.46 79.91
N ALA A 130 -49.28 -10.92 80.54
CA ALA A 130 -48.52 -11.62 81.57
C ALA A 130 -49.31 -11.68 82.89
N ARG A 131 -49.33 -12.85 83.55
CA ARG A 131 -50.07 -13.05 84.82
C ARG A 131 -49.36 -12.46 86.04
N ASP A 132 -48.05 -12.23 85.93
CA ASP A 132 -47.20 -11.74 87.02
C ASP A 132 -45.99 -10.96 86.46
N PHE A 133 -45.32 -10.21 87.33
CA PHE A 133 -44.17 -9.37 86.97
C PHE A 133 -42.96 -10.17 86.45
N GLN A 134 -42.70 -11.37 86.97
CA GLN A 134 -41.57 -12.19 86.51
C GLN A 134 -41.82 -12.72 85.09
N ALA A 135 -43.06 -13.12 84.78
CA ALA A 135 -43.47 -13.51 83.44
C ALA A 135 -43.38 -12.34 82.46
N PHE A 136 -43.76 -11.13 82.87
CA PHE A 136 -43.55 -9.91 82.08
C PHE A 136 -42.06 -9.67 81.80
N ALA A 137 -41.21 -9.65 82.84
CA ALA A 137 -39.78 -9.41 82.71
C ALA A 137 -39.09 -10.44 81.79
N ARG A 138 -39.44 -11.74 81.90
CA ARG A 138 -38.95 -12.79 80.98
C ARG A 138 -39.37 -12.55 79.53
N ARG A 139 -40.63 -12.16 79.28
CA ARG A 139 -41.13 -11.84 77.92
C ARG A 139 -40.44 -10.60 77.34
N GLN A 140 -40.25 -9.55 78.15
CA GLN A 140 -39.54 -8.33 77.76
C GLN A 140 -38.08 -8.63 77.38
N HIS A 141 -37.35 -9.39 78.21
CA HIS A 141 -35.98 -9.78 77.92
C HIS A 141 -35.87 -10.64 76.64
N GLY A 142 -36.77 -11.60 76.46
CA GLY A 142 -36.83 -12.41 75.23
C GLY A 142 -37.11 -11.57 73.98
N LEU A 143 -38.03 -10.60 74.07
CA LEU A 143 -38.30 -9.68 72.95
C LEU A 143 -37.07 -8.81 72.61
N ALA A 144 -36.35 -8.32 73.62
CA ALA A 144 -35.12 -7.54 73.40
C ALA A 144 -34.05 -8.34 72.63
N GLN A 145 -33.80 -9.59 73.03
CA GLN A 145 -32.87 -10.49 72.30
C GLN A 145 -33.32 -10.76 70.85
N VAL A 146 -34.63 -10.87 70.62
CA VAL A 146 -35.19 -11.06 69.28
C VAL A 146 -35.00 -9.81 68.42
N LEU A 147 -35.27 -8.62 68.95
CA LEU A 147 -35.07 -7.35 68.25
C LEU A 147 -33.59 -7.09 67.92
N GLU A 148 -32.67 -7.46 68.80
CA GLU A 148 -31.23 -7.38 68.55
C GLU A 148 -30.81 -8.29 67.39
N ARG A 149 -31.28 -9.54 67.37
CA ARG A 149 -31.06 -10.49 66.27
C ARG A 149 -31.64 -10.02 64.95
N ASP A 150 -32.83 -9.41 64.98
CA ASP A 150 -33.47 -8.82 63.81
C ASP A 150 -32.64 -7.66 63.25
N THR A 151 -32.26 -6.71 64.10
CA THR A 151 -31.43 -5.56 63.72
C THR A 151 -30.09 -6.02 63.12
N SER A 152 -29.49 -7.07 63.70
CA SER A 152 -28.29 -7.72 63.18
C SER A 152 -28.53 -8.35 61.79
N LEU A 153 -29.65 -9.04 61.58
CA LEU A 153 -30.03 -9.63 60.29
C LEU A 153 -30.26 -8.56 59.22
N PHE A 154 -31.03 -7.51 59.51
CA PHE A 154 -31.24 -6.37 58.62
C PHE A 154 -29.89 -5.73 58.23
N ARG A 155 -29.00 -5.47 59.21
CA ARG A 155 -27.68 -4.89 58.97
C ARG A 155 -26.81 -5.80 58.08
N ARG A 156 -26.76 -7.11 58.35
CA ARG A 156 -26.02 -8.07 57.51
C ARG A 156 -26.54 -8.10 56.08
N HIS A 157 -27.86 -8.13 55.90
CA HIS A 157 -28.47 -8.10 54.57
C HIS A 157 -28.13 -6.80 53.81
N LEU A 158 -28.20 -5.65 54.48
CA LEU A 158 -27.93 -4.35 53.87
C LEU A 158 -26.46 -4.20 53.44
N VAL A 159 -25.52 -4.69 54.26
CA VAL A 159 -24.09 -4.77 53.93
C VAL A 159 -23.85 -5.70 52.73
N ALA A 160 -24.40 -6.93 52.76
CA ALA A 160 -24.25 -7.88 51.65
C ALA A 160 -24.85 -7.36 50.34
N ARG A 161 -26.01 -6.70 50.40
CA ARG A 161 -26.68 -6.08 49.25
C ARG A 161 -25.83 -4.95 48.66
N ASN A 162 -25.25 -4.09 49.49
CA ASN A 162 -24.45 -2.97 49.01
C ASN A 162 -23.13 -3.46 48.39
N ALA A 163 -22.43 -4.40 49.05
CA ALA A 163 -21.23 -5.03 48.51
C ALA A 163 -21.51 -5.76 47.18
N PHE A 164 -22.67 -6.41 47.04
CA PHE A 164 -23.08 -7.05 45.77
C PHE A 164 -23.26 -6.02 44.65
N VAL A 165 -23.97 -4.92 44.91
CA VAL A 165 -24.21 -3.86 43.92
C VAL A 165 -22.89 -3.22 43.50
N GLU A 166 -22.03 -2.87 44.45
CA GLU A 166 -20.70 -2.29 44.20
C GLU A 166 -19.81 -3.22 43.35
N ARG A 167 -19.67 -4.50 43.75
CA ARG A 167 -18.86 -5.48 43.01
C ARG A 167 -19.42 -5.74 41.60
N ARG A 168 -20.76 -5.81 41.44
CA ARG A 168 -21.43 -5.93 40.13
C ARG A 168 -21.17 -4.73 39.25
N ASP A 169 -21.29 -3.52 39.80
CA ASP A 169 -21.15 -2.28 39.03
C ASP A 169 -19.69 -2.06 38.61
N ARG A 170 -18.72 -2.40 39.48
CA ARG A 170 -17.29 -2.44 39.12
C ARG A 170 -17.01 -3.47 38.02
N GLN A 171 -17.58 -4.68 38.12
CA GLN A 171 -17.46 -5.70 37.06
C GLN A 171 -18.00 -5.20 35.72
N GLN A 172 -19.18 -4.56 35.71
CA GLN A 172 -19.81 -4.02 34.51
C GLN A 172 -18.97 -2.86 33.92
N GLN A 173 -18.43 -1.99 34.76
CA GLN A 173 -17.53 -0.91 34.36
C GLN A 173 -16.28 -1.48 33.67
N LEU A 174 -15.56 -2.40 34.32
CA LEU A 174 -14.36 -3.05 33.78
C LEU A 174 -14.63 -3.75 32.45
N MET A 175 -15.75 -4.48 32.33
CA MET A 175 -16.16 -5.09 31.05
C MET A 175 -16.39 -4.05 29.95
N SER A 176 -16.86 -2.85 30.28
CA SER A 176 -17.04 -1.76 29.32
C SER A 176 -15.71 -1.10 28.92
N GLU A 177 -14.79 -0.91 29.88
CA GLU A 177 -13.44 -0.38 29.68
C GLU A 177 -12.61 -1.31 28.78
N ILE A 178 -12.63 -2.62 29.04
CA ILE A 178 -11.96 -3.64 28.21
C ILE A 178 -12.52 -3.63 26.77
N ARG A 179 -13.85 -3.54 26.61
CA ARG A 179 -14.49 -3.45 25.28
C ARG A 179 -14.14 -2.14 24.55
N ALA A 180 -13.97 -1.04 25.26
CA ALA A 180 -13.50 0.23 24.68
C ALA A 180 -12.03 0.12 24.24
N ALA A 181 -11.15 -0.36 25.12
CA ALA A 181 -9.73 -0.56 24.85
C ALA A 181 -9.50 -1.50 23.65
N ARG A 182 -10.19 -2.65 23.58
CA ARG A 182 -10.09 -3.60 22.45
C ARG A 182 -10.50 -2.95 21.12
N ARG A 183 -11.60 -2.18 21.09
CA ARG A 183 -12.05 -1.45 19.89
C ARG A 183 -11.03 -0.38 19.47
N GLU A 184 -10.49 0.38 20.42
CA GLU A 184 -9.51 1.41 20.13
C GLU A 184 -8.17 0.84 19.65
N ILE A 185 -7.70 -0.25 20.27
CA ILE A 185 -6.53 -1.01 19.81
C ILE A 185 -6.72 -1.48 18.36
N GLY A 186 -7.86 -2.10 18.05
CA GLY A 186 -8.18 -2.53 16.68
C GLY A 186 -8.16 -1.38 15.67
N ALA A 187 -8.84 -0.27 15.97
CA ALA A 187 -8.88 0.91 15.11
C ALA A 187 -7.50 1.56 14.90
N ARG A 188 -6.65 1.58 15.94
CA ARG A 188 -5.26 2.08 15.86
C ARG A 188 -4.35 1.13 15.08
N GLN A 189 -4.52 -0.19 15.21
CA GLN A 189 -3.79 -1.17 14.42
C GLN A 189 -4.16 -1.11 12.93
N GLU A 190 -5.44 -0.94 12.60
CA GLU A 190 -5.88 -0.83 11.20
C GLU A 190 -5.40 0.48 10.55
N ARG A 191 -5.42 1.62 11.26
CA ARG A 191 -4.77 2.86 10.79
C ARG A 191 -3.28 2.65 10.53
N MET A 192 -2.55 2.10 11.50
CA MET A 192 -1.13 1.77 11.38
C MET A 192 -0.83 0.86 10.18
N ARG A 193 -1.70 -0.13 9.91
CA ARG A 193 -1.58 -1.01 8.74
C ARG A 193 -1.77 -0.24 7.43
N ARG A 194 -2.76 0.65 7.35
CA ARG A 194 -3.02 1.48 6.16
C ARG A 194 -1.84 2.41 5.86
N SER A 195 -1.40 3.23 6.81
CA SER A 195 -0.27 4.14 6.61
C SER A 195 1.02 3.39 6.25
N SER A 196 1.24 2.19 6.82
CA SER A 196 2.39 1.34 6.45
C SER A 196 2.32 0.78 5.03
N VAL A 197 1.11 0.48 4.51
CA VAL A 197 0.92 -0.01 3.13
C VAL A 197 1.03 1.15 2.14
N GLU A 198 0.45 2.31 2.44
CA GLU A 198 0.54 3.53 1.66
C GLU A 198 2.01 3.97 1.48
N ARG A 199 2.76 4.07 2.59
CA ARG A 199 4.21 4.31 2.62
C ARG A 199 4.99 3.32 1.75
N HIS A 200 4.65 2.03 1.82
CA HIS A 200 5.33 1.00 1.03
C HIS A 200 5.02 1.13 -0.47
N ASN A 201 3.75 1.37 -0.83
CA ASN A 201 3.31 1.52 -2.21
C ASN A 201 3.92 2.74 -2.90
N LEU A 202 3.98 3.89 -2.22
CA LEU A 202 4.63 5.10 -2.73
C LEU A 202 6.12 4.85 -3.03
N MET A 203 6.85 4.28 -2.06
CA MET A 203 8.27 3.94 -2.22
C MET A 203 8.53 2.89 -3.30
N SER A 204 7.67 1.88 -3.41
CA SER A 204 7.77 0.86 -4.46
C SER A 204 7.51 1.46 -5.85
N MET A 205 6.52 2.36 -5.97
CA MET A 205 6.18 3.03 -7.22
C MET A 205 7.34 3.91 -7.73
N LEU A 206 7.91 4.76 -6.86
CA LEU A 206 8.98 5.69 -7.25
C LEU A 206 10.27 4.95 -7.62
N ARG A 207 10.65 3.92 -6.84
CA ARG A 207 11.77 3.03 -7.20
C ARG A 207 11.56 2.34 -8.54
N THR A 208 10.37 1.75 -8.76
CA THR A 208 10.04 1.08 -10.03
C THR A 208 10.12 2.02 -11.23
N ARG A 209 9.70 3.28 -11.07
CA ARG A 209 9.83 4.33 -12.10
C ARG A 209 11.30 4.68 -12.37
N SER A 210 12.10 4.92 -11.34
CA SER A 210 13.53 5.19 -11.47
C SER A 210 14.27 4.05 -12.18
N ASP A 211 14.07 2.81 -11.73
CA ASP A 211 14.67 1.60 -12.35
C ASP A 211 14.22 1.41 -13.81
N SER A 212 12.99 1.80 -14.16
CA SER A 212 12.48 1.73 -15.54
C SER A 212 13.20 2.72 -16.46
N GLU A 213 13.39 3.95 -16.01
CA GLU A 213 14.13 4.96 -16.79
C GLU A 213 15.62 4.62 -16.92
N LEU A 214 16.26 4.08 -15.88
CA LEU A 214 17.63 3.57 -15.95
C LEU A 214 17.78 2.41 -16.95
N ARG A 215 16.84 1.45 -16.96
CA ARG A 215 16.86 0.33 -17.94
C ARG A 215 16.75 0.84 -19.37
N ARG A 216 15.83 1.78 -19.64
CA ARG A 216 15.67 2.42 -20.95
C ARG A 216 16.91 3.21 -21.38
N ALA A 217 17.57 3.91 -20.45
CA ALA A 217 18.83 4.59 -20.71
C ALA A 217 19.97 3.59 -21.05
N GLU A 218 20.04 2.46 -20.37
CA GLU A 218 21.02 1.40 -20.63
C GLU A 218 20.78 0.70 -21.98
N GLU A 219 19.53 0.49 -22.39
CA GLU A 219 19.16 0.00 -23.73
C GLU A 219 19.61 0.98 -24.83
N LEU A 220 19.34 2.28 -24.66
CA LEU A 220 19.82 3.30 -25.59
C LEU A 220 21.35 3.39 -25.64
N ARG A 221 22.04 3.26 -24.50
CA ARG A 221 23.52 3.16 -24.48
C ARG A 221 24.02 1.98 -25.29
N ARG A 222 23.35 0.81 -25.22
CA ARG A 222 23.69 -0.36 -26.03
C ARG A 222 23.45 -0.12 -27.51
N ALA A 223 22.33 0.53 -27.87
CA ALA A 223 22.03 0.89 -29.25
C ALA A 223 23.03 1.92 -29.83
N ALA A 224 23.39 2.95 -29.05
CA ALA A 224 24.41 3.93 -29.43
C ALA A 224 25.77 3.26 -29.69
N ARG A 225 26.25 2.41 -28.79
CA ARG A 225 27.51 1.66 -28.96
C ARG A 225 27.50 0.77 -30.21
N ARG A 226 26.38 0.12 -30.53
CA ARG A 226 26.23 -0.66 -31.78
C ARG A 226 26.30 0.23 -33.02
N LEU A 227 25.66 1.41 -32.98
CA LEU A 227 25.67 2.37 -34.08
C LEU A 227 27.07 2.96 -34.30
N GLU A 228 27.79 3.32 -33.23
CA GLU A 228 29.20 3.77 -33.28
C GLU A 228 30.09 2.70 -33.93
N GLN A 229 30.02 1.45 -33.48
CA GLN A 229 30.78 0.33 -34.09
C GLN A 229 30.41 0.05 -35.55
N ALA A 230 29.14 0.27 -35.95
CA ALA A 230 28.72 0.12 -37.33
C ALA A 230 29.27 1.24 -38.24
N LEU A 231 29.43 2.46 -37.69
CA LEU A 231 30.02 3.60 -38.38
C LEU A 231 31.54 3.49 -38.50
N GLU A 232 32.24 3.01 -37.47
CA GLU A 232 33.69 2.75 -37.51
C GLU A 232 34.07 1.68 -38.53
N ARG A 233 33.20 0.67 -38.71
CA ARG A 233 33.37 -0.38 -39.73
C ARG A 233 33.02 0.08 -41.15
N MET A 234 32.51 1.30 -41.33
CA MET A 234 32.15 1.83 -42.64
C MET A 234 33.38 2.45 -43.32
N PRO A 235 33.82 1.94 -44.50
CA PRO A 235 35.03 2.44 -45.15
C PRO A 235 34.87 3.90 -45.61
N SER A 236 35.76 4.76 -45.12
CA SER A 236 35.86 6.17 -45.53
C SER A 236 36.26 6.27 -47.01
N GLY A 237 35.29 6.56 -47.88
CA GLY A 237 35.50 6.66 -49.32
C GLY A 237 34.53 5.87 -50.20
N PHE A 238 33.43 5.31 -49.66
CA PHE A 238 32.38 4.72 -50.51
C PHE A 238 31.61 5.80 -51.28
N THR A 239 32.06 6.11 -52.50
CA THR A 239 31.22 6.71 -53.52
C THR A 239 30.14 5.71 -53.92
N PRO A 240 28.85 6.00 -53.73
CA PRO A 240 27.81 5.20 -54.37
C PRO A 240 27.98 5.35 -55.88
N ALA A 241 27.98 4.23 -56.61
CA ALA A 241 27.70 4.32 -58.04
C ALA A 241 26.36 5.04 -58.20
N ALA A 242 26.30 6.00 -59.12
CA ALA A 242 25.07 6.74 -59.43
C ALA A 242 24.10 5.82 -60.21
N GLY A 243 23.51 4.87 -59.49
CA GLY A 243 22.37 4.11 -60.00
C GLY A 243 21.18 5.03 -60.18
N GLU A 244 20.40 4.80 -61.23
CA GLU A 244 19.07 5.39 -61.34
C GLU A 244 18.29 5.10 -60.06
N GLY A 245 17.80 6.16 -59.40
CA GLY A 245 17.07 6.00 -58.14
C GLY A 245 15.82 5.10 -58.30
N LEU A 246 15.40 4.47 -57.21
CA LEU A 246 14.21 3.60 -57.18
C LEU A 246 13.00 4.34 -57.78
N ARG A 247 12.56 3.91 -58.98
CA ARG A 247 11.43 4.52 -59.67
C ARG A 247 10.11 4.17 -58.94
N PRO A 248 9.28 5.14 -58.53
CA PRO A 248 8.01 4.87 -57.87
C PRO A 248 7.14 3.90 -58.67
N GLY A 249 6.58 2.89 -58.01
CA GLY A 249 5.74 1.86 -58.65
C GLY A 249 6.48 0.75 -59.38
N ALA A 250 7.79 0.86 -59.63
CA ALA A 250 8.60 -0.16 -60.30
C ALA A 250 9.53 -0.95 -59.34
N VAL A 251 9.26 -0.87 -58.02
CA VAL A 251 10.05 -1.54 -56.98
C VAL A 251 9.40 -2.89 -56.63
N PRO A 252 10.08 -4.04 -56.83
CA PRO A 252 9.55 -5.33 -56.43
C PRO A 252 9.41 -5.45 -54.91
N TRP A 253 8.41 -6.20 -54.45
CA TRP A 253 8.19 -6.44 -53.02
C TRP A 253 9.32 -7.29 -52.41
N PRO A 254 9.85 -6.92 -51.23
CA PRO A 254 10.91 -7.68 -50.56
C PRO A 254 10.43 -9.03 -50.03
N VAL A 255 9.14 -9.16 -49.71
CA VAL A 255 8.50 -10.41 -49.29
C VAL A 255 7.02 -10.36 -49.62
N GLU A 256 6.42 -11.49 -49.95
CA GLU A 256 4.97 -11.62 -50.16
C GLU A 256 4.25 -11.64 -48.81
N GLY A 257 3.30 -10.73 -48.61
CA GLY A 257 2.59 -10.60 -47.34
C GLY A 257 1.70 -9.37 -47.27
N ARG A 258 0.84 -9.30 -46.24
CA ARG A 258 -0.02 -8.13 -45.98
C ARG A 258 0.72 -7.08 -45.15
N ILE A 259 0.51 -5.79 -45.45
CA ILE A 259 1.03 -4.71 -44.60
C ILE A 259 0.32 -4.77 -43.24
N ARG A 260 1.10 -4.90 -42.16
CA ARG A 260 0.60 -4.84 -40.77
C ARG A 260 0.58 -3.40 -40.25
N ASN A 261 1.66 -2.66 -40.51
CA ASN A 261 1.82 -1.27 -40.09
C ASN A 261 2.37 -0.44 -41.26
N GLY A 262 1.76 0.73 -41.48
CA GLY A 262 2.12 1.65 -42.57
C GLY A 262 3.20 2.66 -42.17
N PHE A 263 3.75 3.33 -43.18
CA PHE A 263 4.67 4.45 -43.03
C PHE A 263 3.92 5.72 -42.61
N GLY A 264 4.53 6.55 -41.77
CA GLY A 264 4.01 7.88 -41.39
C GLY A 264 3.57 8.00 -39.93
N PRO A 265 2.81 9.06 -39.59
CA PRO A 265 2.35 9.31 -38.23
C PRO A 265 1.20 8.37 -37.84
N GLN A 266 1.35 7.68 -36.72
CA GLN A 266 0.32 6.87 -36.07
C GLN A 266 0.21 7.25 -34.58
N VAL A 267 -0.89 6.86 -33.95
CA VAL A 267 -1.05 6.94 -32.49
C VAL A 267 -0.82 5.55 -31.93
N ASP A 268 0.03 5.44 -30.92
CA ASP A 268 0.26 4.18 -30.23
C ASP A 268 -0.98 3.79 -29.39
N PRO A 269 -1.56 2.58 -29.56
CA PRO A 269 -2.80 2.19 -28.86
C PRO A 269 -2.63 1.98 -27.35
N GLU A 270 -1.42 1.73 -26.86
CA GLU A 270 -1.13 1.40 -25.46
C GLU A 270 -0.72 2.64 -24.66
N PHE A 271 0.03 3.55 -25.30
CA PHE A 271 0.58 4.77 -24.65
C PHE A 271 -0.02 6.09 -25.16
N GLY A 272 -0.99 6.06 -26.08
CA GLY A 272 -1.69 7.24 -26.60
C GLY A 272 -0.79 8.27 -27.31
N THR A 273 0.47 7.93 -27.56
CA THR A 273 1.52 8.85 -27.99
C THR A 273 1.63 8.87 -29.51
N ARG A 274 1.83 10.05 -30.10
CA ARG A 274 1.95 10.22 -31.55
C ARG A 274 3.36 9.83 -32.03
N ILE A 275 3.48 8.61 -32.56
CA ILE A 275 4.72 8.05 -33.10
C ILE A 275 4.79 8.24 -34.63
N ARG A 276 5.99 8.44 -35.18
CA ARG A 276 6.20 8.51 -36.64
C ARG A 276 7.03 7.32 -37.11
N ARG A 277 6.38 6.35 -37.76
CA ARG A 277 7.04 5.18 -38.34
C ARG A 277 7.78 5.56 -39.62
N THR A 278 9.06 5.21 -39.69
CA THR A 278 9.95 5.47 -40.84
C THR A 278 10.03 4.32 -41.84
N GLY A 279 9.18 3.30 -41.71
CA GLY A 279 9.12 2.13 -42.59
C GLY A 279 7.75 1.46 -42.54
N ILE A 280 7.59 0.41 -43.35
CA ILE A 280 6.40 -0.46 -43.38
C ILE A 280 6.74 -1.83 -42.76
N GLU A 281 5.77 -2.45 -42.11
CA GLU A 281 5.88 -3.85 -41.65
C GLU A 281 5.02 -4.75 -42.55
N ILE A 282 5.63 -5.78 -43.14
CA ILE A 282 4.95 -6.77 -43.98
C ILE A 282 4.89 -8.09 -43.20
N ALA A 283 3.69 -8.64 -43.02
CA ALA A 283 3.49 -9.91 -42.34
C ALA A 283 3.73 -11.07 -43.32
N ALA A 284 4.79 -11.85 -43.06
CA ALA A 284 5.19 -13.03 -43.82
C ALA A 284 5.31 -14.27 -42.91
N ALA A 285 5.33 -15.46 -43.50
CA ALA A 285 5.57 -16.70 -42.77
C ALA A 285 7.00 -16.77 -42.21
N ALA A 286 7.19 -17.46 -41.07
CA ALA A 286 8.51 -17.67 -40.50
C ALA A 286 9.40 -18.44 -41.50
N GLY A 287 10.59 -17.90 -41.80
CA GLY A 287 11.50 -18.46 -42.80
C GLY A 287 11.22 -18.07 -44.25
N ALA A 288 10.22 -17.21 -44.52
CA ALA A 288 9.98 -16.69 -45.88
C ALA A 288 11.22 -15.93 -46.41
N PRO A 289 11.66 -16.17 -47.66
CA PRO A 289 12.87 -15.57 -48.21
C PRO A 289 12.67 -14.08 -48.50
N VAL A 290 13.43 -13.23 -47.80
CA VAL A 290 13.45 -11.78 -48.04
C VAL A 290 14.38 -11.46 -49.22
N ARG A 291 13.85 -10.81 -50.24
CA ARG A 291 14.54 -10.48 -51.50
C ARG A 291 15.03 -9.03 -51.49
N ALA A 292 16.15 -8.78 -52.18
CA ALA A 292 16.61 -7.43 -52.43
C ALA A 292 15.66 -6.71 -53.41
N VAL A 293 15.20 -5.51 -53.03
CA VAL A 293 14.28 -4.70 -53.86
C VAL A 293 14.95 -4.03 -55.06
N ALA A 294 16.29 -4.01 -55.09
CA ALA A 294 17.10 -3.54 -56.20
C ALA A 294 18.52 -4.12 -56.10
N SER A 295 19.27 -4.07 -57.21
CA SER A 295 20.69 -4.41 -57.23
C SER A 295 21.48 -3.48 -56.30
N GLY A 296 22.29 -4.07 -55.42
CA GLY A 296 23.08 -3.34 -54.43
C GLY A 296 24.01 -4.25 -53.65
N ARG A 297 24.81 -3.66 -52.77
CA ARG A 297 25.71 -4.39 -51.86
C ARG A 297 25.21 -4.28 -50.43
N VAL A 298 25.12 -5.40 -49.72
CA VAL A 298 24.76 -5.41 -48.30
C VAL A 298 25.89 -4.73 -47.51
N LEU A 299 25.58 -3.58 -46.90
CA LEU A 299 26.53 -2.82 -46.08
C LEU A 299 26.45 -3.16 -44.60
N PHE A 300 25.32 -3.72 -44.15
CA PHE A 300 25.09 -4.15 -42.77
C PHE A 300 24.11 -5.32 -42.74
N ALA A 301 24.42 -6.35 -41.96
CA ALA A 301 23.53 -7.45 -41.63
C ALA A 301 23.80 -7.88 -40.18
N GLY A 302 22.85 -7.64 -39.30
CA GLY A 302 22.99 -7.89 -37.87
C GLY A 302 21.72 -7.53 -37.12
N TRP A 303 21.61 -7.98 -35.86
CA TRP A 303 20.49 -7.67 -34.99
C TRP A 303 20.60 -6.24 -34.46
N PHE A 304 19.51 -5.49 -34.55
CA PHE A 304 19.37 -4.13 -34.01
C PHE A 304 18.38 -4.15 -32.85
#